data_AF-N0B0V8-F1
#
_entry.id   AF-N0B0V8-F1
#
_cell.length_a   1.000
_cell.length_b   1.000
_cell.length_c   1.000
_cell.angle_alpha   90.00
_cell.angle_beta   90.00
_cell.angle_gamma   90.00
#
_symmetry.space_group_name_H-M   'P 1'
#
loop_
_entity.id
_entity.type
_entity.pdbx_description
1 polymer ?
#
loop_
_entity_poly.entity_id
_entity_poly.type
_entity_poly.pdbx_seq_one_letter_code
_entity_poly.pdbx_strand_id
1 'polypeptide(L)'
;MNVREKRRAIAAFDCSRKGERRRVTRCIMLVGVVAVMGITDASSAENQVSPTGRLLASNCSQCHGTNKAAAGFDALVGKPANKLMRKLEKYQSGAEGEGIMTRHALGYTDQQLRDIAQWLSGQR
;
A
#
# COMPACT_ATOMS: atom_id res chain seq x y z
N MET A 1 -18.69 -15.34 -12.91
CA MET A 1 -17.42 -15.98 -12.49
C MET A 1 -17.42 -16.09 -10.97
N ASN A 2 -17.35 -17.32 -10.42
CA ASN A 2 -17.74 -17.58 -9.03
C ASN A 2 -16.61 -18.24 -8.21
N VAL A 3 -16.46 -17.84 -6.94
CA VAL A 3 -15.36 -18.22 -6.02
C VAL A 3 -15.23 -19.74 -5.83
N ARG A 4 -16.30 -20.49 -6.08
CA ARG A 4 -16.33 -21.96 -6.04
C ARG A 4 -15.50 -22.64 -7.13
N GLU A 5 -15.35 -22.05 -8.32
CA GLU A 5 -14.53 -22.63 -9.40
C GLU A 5 -13.04 -22.58 -9.08
N LYS A 6 -12.56 -21.46 -8.52
CA LYS A 6 -11.15 -21.33 -8.10
C LYS A 6 -10.76 -22.36 -7.03
N ARG A 7 -11.66 -22.68 -6.10
CA ARG A 7 -11.40 -23.70 -5.06
C ARG A 7 -11.32 -25.13 -5.63
N ARG A 8 -12.04 -25.42 -6.72
CA ARG A 8 -11.98 -26.73 -7.39
C ARG A 8 -10.65 -26.94 -8.15
N ALA A 9 -10.11 -25.88 -8.76
CA ALA A 9 -8.81 -25.94 -9.44
C ALA A 9 -7.64 -26.18 -8.46
N ILE A 10 -7.70 -25.60 -7.25
CA ILE A 10 -6.68 -25.80 -6.22
C ILE A 10 -6.70 -27.25 -5.69
N ALA A 11 -7.88 -27.84 -5.50
CA ALA A 11 -8.01 -29.22 -5.02
C ALA A 11 -7.53 -30.27 -6.04
N ALA A 12 -7.69 -30.00 -7.34
CA ALA A 12 -7.20 -30.90 -8.40
C ALA A 12 -5.66 -30.94 -8.46
N PHE A 13 -4.99 -29.83 -8.15
CA PHE A 13 -3.54 -29.78 -8.04
C PHE A 13 -3.00 -30.61 -6.86
N ASP A 14 -3.79 -30.72 -5.79
CA ASP A 14 -3.44 -31.48 -4.59
C ASP A 14 -3.48 -33.02 -4.82
N CYS A 15 -4.38 -33.50 -5.69
CA CYS A 15 -4.52 -34.93 -5.97
C CYS A 15 -3.38 -35.49 -6.84
N SER A 16 -2.87 -34.72 -7.81
CA SER A 16 -1.71 -35.11 -8.64
C SER A 16 -0.42 -35.23 -7.81
N ARG A 17 -0.29 -34.39 -6.77
CA ARG A 17 0.87 -34.38 -5.87
C ARG A 17 0.90 -35.57 -4.88
N LYS A 18 -0.13 -36.42 -4.84
CA LYS A 18 -0.24 -37.57 -3.93
C LYS A 18 0.37 -38.85 -4.50
N GLY A 19 0.46 -38.99 -5.82
CA GLY A 19 1.07 -40.13 -6.51
C GLY A 19 2.60 -40.12 -6.52
N GLU A 20 3.21 -38.94 -6.56
CA GLU A 20 4.68 -38.76 -6.57
C GLU A 20 5.32 -38.96 -5.19
N ARG A 21 4.53 -38.79 -4.10
CA ARG A 21 5.03 -38.93 -2.72
C ARG A 21 5.38 -40.36 -2.32
N ARG A 22 4.81 -41.39 -2.97
CA ARG A 22 5.11 -42.81 -2.66
C ARG A 22 6.46 -43.29 -3.21
N ARG A 23 7.03 -42.63 -4.21
CA ARG A 23 8.33 -43.02 -4.79
C ARG A 23 9.52 -42.40 -4.06
N VAL A 24 9.34 -41.21 -3.48
CA VAL A 24 10.43 -40.45 -2.84
C VAL A 24 10.72 -40.94 -1.42
N THR A 25 9.78 -41.63 -0.76
CA THR A 25 9.96 -42.18 0.61
C THR A 25 11.01 -43.30 0.69
N ARG A 26 11.42 -43.90 -0.44
CA ARG A 26 12.42 -44.99 -0.47
C ARG A 26 13.88 -44.52 -0.50
N CYS A 27 14.14 -43.22 -0.67
CA CYS A 27 15.51 -42.68 -0.68
C CYS A 27 15.88 -41.94 0.63
N ILE A 28 14.98 -41.88 1.61
CA ILE A 28 15.24 -41.30 2.94
C ILE A 28 15.90 -42.37 3.82
N MET A 29 17.13 -42.73 3.48
CA MET A 29 18.05 -43.45 4.35
C MET A 29 19.38 -43.44 3.61
N LEU A 30 20.29 -42.51 3.93
CA LEU A 30 21.67 -42.89 4.24
C LEU A 30 22.68 -41.76 4.49
N VAL A 31 22.44 -40.48 4.20
CA VAL A 31 23.51 -39.47 4.38
C VAL A 31 22.85 -38.13 4.71
N GLY A 32 22.91 -37.57 5.92
CA GLY A 32 24.08 -37.42 6.76
C GLY A 32 24.72 -36.06 6.46
N VAL A 33 24.58 -35.12 7.39
CA VAL A 33 25.52 -34.01 7.64
C VAL A 33 25.32 -32.69 6.85
N VAL A 34 24.62 -31.77 7.52
CA VAL A 34 25.05 -30.39 7.86
C VAL A 34 25.22 -29.34 6.75
N ALA A 35 24.36 -28.31 6.87
CA ALA A 35 24.64 -26.87 6.76
C ALA A 35 24.56 -26.11 5.42
N VAL A 36 23.74 -25.05 5.49
CA VAL A 36 23.76 -23.78 4.75
C VAL A 36 23.27 -23.83 3.30
N MET A 37 21.95 -23.70 3.17
CA MET A 37 21.33 -22.95 2.07
C MET A 37 20.51 -21.81 2.68
N GLY A 38 21.23 -20.78 3.14
CA GLY A 38 20.66 -19.45 3.32
C GLY A 38 20.76 -18.73 1.99
N ILE A 39 19.66 -18.70 1.23
CA ILE A 39 19.51 -17.79 0.08
C ILE A 39 18.50 -16.75 0.52
N THR A 40 18.95 -15.51 0.51
CA THR A 40 18.34 -14.31 1.04
C THR A 40 17.01 -13.98 0.36
N ASP A 41 15.92 -13.87 1.13
CA ASP A 41 14.77 -13.07 0.72
C ASP A 41 15.15 -11.58 0.75
N ALA A 42 15.50 -11.03 -0.42
CA ALA A 42 15.50 -9.59 -0.60
C ALA A 42 14.03 -9.13 -0.55
N SER A 43 13.54 -8.78 0.64
CA SER A 43 12.34 -7.97 0.77
C SER A 43 12.64 -6.60 0.16
N SER A 44 12.31 -6.44 -1.11
CA SER A 44 12.09 -5.13 -1.69
C SER A 44 10.98 -4.48 -0.87
N ALA A 45 11.36 -3.50 -0.05
CA ALA A 45 10.42 -2.51 0.45
C ALA A 45 9.92 -1.71 -0.76
N GLU A 46 9.01 -2.31 -1.54
CA GLU A 46 8.19 -1.54 -2.45
C GLU A 46 7.46 -0.52 -1.58
N ASN A 47 7.61 0.73 -1.97
CA ASN A 47 6.83 1.85 -1.48
C ASN A 47 5.37 1.60 -1.89
N GLN A 48 4.73 0.63 -1.23
CA GLN A 48 3.36 0.20 -1.46
C GLN A 48 2.49 1.37 -1.05
N VAL A 49 2.17 2.21 -2.04
CA VAL A 49 1.24 3.31 -1.88
C VAL A 49 -0.05 2.71 -1.35
N SER A 50 -0.38 3.04 -0.09
CA SER A 50 -1.56 2.55 0.59
C SER A 50 -2.79 2.67 -0.33
N PRO A 51 -3.55 1.58 -0.58
CA PRO A 51 -4.75 1.67 -1.40
C PRO A 51 -5.76 2.67 -0.82
N THR A 52 -5.70 2.86 0.51
CA THR A 52 -6.46 3.87 1.25
C THR A 52 -6.04 5.29 0.88
N GLY A 53 -4.75 5.54 0.64
CA GLY A 53 -4.23 6.86 0.27
C GLY A 53 -4.89 7.42 -1.00
N ARG A 54 -5.12 6.58 -2.01
CA ARG A 54 -5.84 6.97 -3.23
C ARG A 54 -7.29 7.38 -2.96
N LEU A 55 -8.00 6.58 -2.17
CA LEU A 55 -9.42 6.80 -1.85
C LEU A 55 -9.61 8.04 -0.97
N LEU A 56 -8.69 8.30 -0.05
CA LEU A 56 -8.76 9.49 0.79
C LEU A 56 -8.38 10.74 -0.03
N ALA A 57 -7.34 10.66 -0.85
CA ALA A 57 -6.86 11.78 -1.63
C ALA A 57 -7.81 12.22 -2.76
N SER A 58 -8.74 11.36 -3.21
CA SER A 58 -9.78 11.79 -4.16
C SER A 58 -10.70 12.87 -3.58
N ASN A 59 -10.84 12.95 -2.25
CA ASN A 59 -11.58 14.04 -1.61
C ASN A 59 -10.87 15.39 -1.79
N CYS A 60 -9.54 15.39 -1.82
CA CYS A 60 -8.72 16.59 -1.97
C CYS A 60 -8.86 17.21 -3.36
N SER A 61 -8.98 16.37 -4.41
CA SER A 61 -9.10 16.86 -5.79
C SER A 61 -10.41 17.61 -6.07
N GLN A 62 -11.43 17.47 -5.23
CA GLN A 62 -12.70 18.20 -5.37
C GLN A 62 -12.53 19.71 -5.25
N CYS A 63 -11.54 20.16 -4.46
CA CYS A 63 -11.21 21.58 -4.31
C CYS A 63 -9.87 21.94 -4.95
N HIS A 64 -8.86 21.08 -4.89
CA HIS A 64 -7.51 21.40 -5.36
C HIS A 64 -7.24 21.06 -6.83
N GLY A 65 -8.19 20.41 -7.49
CA GLY A 65 -8.06 19.89 -8.84
C GLY A 65 -7.25 18.59 -8.91
N THR A 66 -7.42 17.84 -9.99
CA THR A 66 -6.82 16.50 -10.15
C THR A 66 -5.35 16.54 -10.54
N ASN A 67 -4.98 17.39 -11.51
CA ASN A 67 -3.61 17.46 -12.05
C ASN A 67 -3.04 18.90 -12.03
N LYS A 68 -3.91 19.89 -11.82
CA LYS A 68 -3.56 21.32 -11.80
C LYS A 68 -4.37 22.01 -10.73
N ALA A 69 -3.87 23.17 -10.28
CA ALA A 69 -4.58 24.05 -9.37
C ALA A 69 -5.99 24.35 -9.90
N ALA A 70 -6.99 24.26 -9.03
CA ALA A 70 -8.32 24.79 -9.30
C ALA A 70 -8.35 26.30 -9.03
N ALA A 71 -9.34 27.00 -9.60
CA ALA A 71 -9.49 28.43 -9.35
C ALA A 71 -9.68 28.71 -7.84
N GLY A 72 -8.79 29.50 -7.25
CA GLY A 72 -8.80 29.83 -5.82
C GLY A 72 -8.14 28.79 -4.90
N PHE A 73 -7.58 27.70 -5.42
CA PHE A 73 -6.92 26.66 -4.63
C PHE A 73 -5.54 26.29 -5.20
N ASP A 74 -4.57 26.05 -4.32
CA ASP A 74 -3.24 25.59 -4.73
C ASP A 74 -3.28 24.17 -5.30
N ALA A 75 -2.43 23.87 -6.29
CA ALA A 75 -2.17 22.50 -6.71
C ALA A 75 -1.50 21.70 -5.59
N LEU A 76 -1.94 20.47 -5.32
CA LEU A 76 -1.30 19.58 -4.33
C LEU A 76 -0.38 18.53 -4.96
N VAL A 77 -0.66 18.18 -6.20
CA VAL A 77 0.02 17.13 -6.96
C VAL A 77 1.47 17.52 -7.28
N GLY A 78 2.37 16.54 -7.26
CA GLY A 78 3.80 16.72 -7.54
C GLY A 78 4.60 17.42 -6.44
N LYS A 79 3.97 17.86 -5.35
CA LYS A 79 4.67 18.36 -4.17
C LYS A 79 5.28 17.19 -3.38
N PRO A 80 6.48 17.35 -2.80
CA PRO A 80 7.09 16.28 -2.02
C PRO A 80 6.25 15.96 -0.77
N ALA A 81 6.08 14.67 -0.46
CA ALA A 81 5.23 14.18 0.62
C ALA A 81 5.51 14.87 1.97
N ASN A 82 6.80 15.05 2.32
CA ASN A 82 7.20 15.72 3.55
C ASN A 82 6.73 17.18 3.63
N LYS A 83 6.63 17.89 2.50
CA LYS A 83 6.11 19.26 2.50
C LYS A 83 4.59 19.28 2.66
N LEU A 84 3.88 18.33 2.06
CA LEU A 84 2.44 18.15 2.22
C LEU A 84 2.08 17.80 3.66
N MET A 85 2.71 16.77 4.23
CA MET A 85 2.46 16.30 5.59
C MET A 85 2.65 17.43 6.62
N ARG A 86 3.79 18.13 6.55
CA ARG A 86 4.09 19.23 7.47
C ARG A 86 3.10 20.41 7.36
N LYS A 87 2.47 20.60 6.20
CA LYS A 87 1.41 21.62 6.04
C LYS A 87 0.10 21.12 6.65
N LEU A 88 -0.22 19.84 6.50
CA LEU A 88 -1.38 19.21 7.12
C LEU A 88 -1.28 19.19 8.66
N GLU A 89 -0.11 18.91 9.22
CA GLU A 89 0.15 18.98 10.67
C GLU A 89 -0.04 20.40 11.23
N LYS A 90 0.37 21.42 10.47
CA LYS A 90 0.12 22.82 10.82
C LYS A 90 -1.37 23.17 10.84
N TYR A 91 -2.15 22.58 9.92
CA TYR A 91 -3.61 22.72 9.95
C TYR A 91 -4.21 21.99 11.16
N GLN A 92 -3.80 20.76 11.46
CA GLN A 92 -4.29 20.04 12.65
C GLN A 92 -3.95 20.75 13.97
N SER A 93 -2.77 21.34 14.08
CA SER A 93 -2.35 22.10 15.27
C SER A 93 -2.99 23.50 15.39
N GLY A 94 -3.72 23.96 14.35
CA GLY A 94 -4.31 25.30 14.32
C GLY A 94 -3.32 26.43 14.04
N ALA A 95 -2.06 26.12 13.71
CA ALA A 95 -1.03 27.11 13.42
C ALA A 95 -1.32 27.98 12.17
N GLU A 96 -2.20 27.50 11.28
CA GLU A 96 -2.64 28.20 10.07
C GLU A 96 -4.01 28.89 10.23
N GLY A 97 -4.53 28.99 11.47
CA GLY A 97 -5.80 29.65 11.80
C GLY A 97 -7.04 28.77 11.62
N GLU A 98 -8.23 29.36 11.59
CA GLU A 98 -9.54 28.66 11.58
C GLU A 98 -10.13 28.45 10.18
N GLY A 99 -9.29 28.40 9.15
CA GLY A 99 -9.74 28.24 7.77
C GLY A 99 -10.41 26.89 7.48
N ILE A 100 -11.03 26.78 6.30
CA ILE A 100 -11.70 25.54 5.85
C ILE A 100 -10.78 24.32 5.90
N MET A 101 -9.50 24.48 5.53
CA MET A 101 -8.52 23.40 5.56
C MET A 101 -8.14 22.94 6.97
N THR A 102 -8.17 23.83 7.96
CA THR A 102 -7.99 23.45 9.37
C THR A 102 -9.11 22.51 9.81
N ARG A 103 -10.37 22.88 9.56
CA ARG A 103 -11.53 22.04 9.87
C ARG A 103 -11.50 20.72 9.10
N HIS A 104 -11.05 20.74 7.85
CA HIS A 104 -10.95 19.55 7.02
C HIS A 104 -9.83 18.60 7.48
N ALA A 105 -8.66 19.12 7.85
CA ALA A 105 -7.51 18.33 8.29
C ALA A 105 -7.78 17.59 9.61
N LEU A 106 -8.59 18.17 10.50
CA LEU A 106 -9.01 17.54 11.76
C LEU A 106 -9.88 16.28 11.56
N GLY A 107 -10.45 16.08 10.37
CA GLY A 107 -11.25 14.90 10.04
C GLY A 107 -10.43 13.63 9.75
N TYR A 108 -9.11 13.74 9.68
CA TYR A 108 -8.20 12.64 9.36
C TYR A 108 -7.26 12.32 10.51
N THR A 109 -6.91 11.06 10.65
CA THR A 109 -5.82 10.63 11.53
C THR A 109 -4.46 10.90 10.89
N ASP A 110 -3.40 10.96 11.69
CA ASP A 110 -2.04 11.22 11.18
C ASP A 110 -1.60 10.16 10.17
N GLN A 111 -2.02 8.90 10.35
CA GLN A 111 -1.74 7.84 9.39
C GLN A 111 -2.45 8.08 8.05
N GLN A 112 -3.71 8.51 8.09
CA GLN A 112 -4.46 8.86 6.89
C GLN A 112 -3.84 10.05 6.16
N LEU A 113 -3.38 11.07 6.89
CA LEU A 113 -2.68 12.22 6.29
C LEU A 113 -1.35 11.83 5.66
N ARG A 114 -0.59 10.92 6.28
CA ARG A 114 0.63 10.35 5.69
C ARG A 114 0.33 9.62 4.38
N ASP A 115 -0.69 8.75 4.38
CA ASP A 115 -1.11 7.99 3.19
C ASP A 115 -1.55 8.94 2.05
N ILE A 116 -2.31 10.00 2.38
CA ILE A 116 -2.73 11.05 1.42
C ILE A 116 -1.50 11.77 0.86
N ALA A 117 -0.59 12.23 1.71
CA ALA A 117 0.60 12.99 1.31
C ALA A 117 1.53 12.16 0.42
N GLN A 118 1.72 10.87 0.76
CA GLN A 118 2.49 9.94 -0.07
C GLN A 118 1.84 9.75 -1.44
N TRP A 119 0.53 9.50 -1.49
CA TRP A 119 -0.18 9.34 -2.76
C TRP A 119 -0.08 10.60 -3.63
N LEU A 120 -0.41 11.78 -3.09
CA LEU A 120 -0.38 13.05 -3.83
C LEU A 120 1.02 13.40 -4.37
N SER A 121 2.07 13.01 -3.65
CA SER A 121 3.45 13.25 -4.10
C SER A 121 3.87 12.39 -5.30
N GLY A 122 3.25 11.22 -5.46
CA GLY A 122 3.47 10.33 -6.59
C GLY A 122 2.76 10.77 -7.87
N GLN A 123 1.75 11.64 -7.76
CA GLN A 123 0.95 12.06 -8.89
C GLN A 123 1.67 13.18 -9.68
N ARG A 124 1.47 13.22 -11.00
CA ARG A 124 2.04 14.21 -11.93
C ARG A 124 1.01 14.63 -12.97
#